data_AF-A0A3C1GPA3-F1
#
_entry.id   AF-A0A3C1GPA3-F1
#
_cell.length_a   1.000
_cell.length_b   1.000
_cell.length_c   1.000
_cell.angle_alpha   90.00
_cell.angle_beta   90.00
_cell.angle_gamma   90.00
#
_symmetry.space_group_name_H-M   'P 1'
#
loop_
_entity.id
_entity.type
_entity.pdbx_description
1 polymer ?
#
loop_
_entity_poly.entity_id
_entity_poly.type
_entity_poly.pdbx_seq_one_letter_code
_entity_poly.pdbx_strand_id
1 'polypeptide(L)'
;MVVAAFAKYTKGLAGLAGAEYYGSNEAVTGPDGRFEIPARNLWNPIRVFTVVRVEFTIVKPAYGHARWRVTAEQEERWRDLTLAELLEQPDITMEMPVLKTREARWKYLTNWMVHSVVPLEAIPRFIEAENTERAYLGLSPLR
;
A
#
# COMPACT_ATOMS: atom_id res chain seq x y z
N MET A 1 -14.99 4.87 -2.11
CA MET A 1 -13.68 5.28 -2.65
C MET A 1 -12.59 4.56 -1.88
N VAL A 2 -11.64 3.92 -2.57
CA VAL A 2 -10.41 3.37 -2.00
C VAL A 2 -9.26 4.22 -2.53
N VAL A 3 -8.31 4.56 -1.66
CA VAL A 3 -7.10 5.29 -2.04
C VAL A 3 -5.89 4.38 -1.79
N ALA A 4 -5.07 4.20 -2.81
CA ALA A 4 -3.82 3.45 -2.73
C ALA A 4 -2.64 4.42 -2.86
N ALA A 5 -1.78 4.48 -1.87
CA ALA A 5 -0.47 5.12 -1.96
C ALA A 5 0.56 4.06 -2.37
N PHE A 6 1.44 4.34 -3.32
CA PHE A 6 2.47 3.39 -3.74
C PHE A 6 3.79 4.04 -4.08
N ALA A 7 4.88 3.31 -3.85
CA ALA A 7 6.24 3.67 -4.25
C ALA A 7 6.83 2.59 -5.17
N LYS A 8 7.63 3.03 -6.14
CA LYS A 8 8.46 2.15 -6.97
C LYS A 8 9.92 2.50 -6.79
N TYR A 9 10.73 1.49 -6.50
CA TYR A 9 12.17 1.66 -6.27
C TYR A 9 12.93 0.43 -6.76
N THR A 10 14.23 0.56 -7.04
CA THR A 10 15.10 -0.60 -7.28
C THR A 10 15.95 -0.90 -6.06
N LYS A 11 16.15 -2.18 -5.75
CA LYS A 11 17.06 -2.62 -4.69
C LYS A 11 18.19 -3.45 -5.30
N GLY A 12 19.44 -3.15 -4.94
CA GLY A 12 20.59 -3.94 -5.38
C GLY A 12 20.60 -5.35 -4.76
N LEU A 13 21.03 -6.36 -5.54
CA LEU A 13 21.09 -7.76 -5.09
C LEU A 13 22.07 -8.00 -3.92
N ALA A 14 23.10 -7.16 -3.76
CA ALA A 14 24.13 -7.28 -2.72
C ALA A 14 23.88 -6.42 -1.47
N GLY A 15 22.69 -5.83 -1.30
CA GLY A 15 22.33 -5.02 -0.11
C GLY A 15 23.08 -3.68 0.06
N LEU A 16 24.10 -3.40 -0.76
CA LEU A 16 25.01 -2.25 -0.61
C LEU A 16 24.74 -1.09 -1.58
N ALA A 17 23.97 -1.29 -2.66
CA ALA A 17 23.57 -0.21 -3.55
C ALA A 17 22.23 0.36 -3.07
N GLY A 18 22.23 1.64 -2.69
CA GLY A 18 21.08 2.36 -2.15
C GLY A 18 19.84 2.20 -3.01
N ALA A 19 18.67 2.19 -2.37
CA ALA A 19 17.41 2.12 -3.09
C ALA A 19 17.28 3.38 -3.97
N GLU A 20 17.41 3.23 -5.29
CA GLU A 20 17.03 4.31 -6.21
C GLU A 20 15.51 4.40 -6.20
N TYR A 21 15.01 5.50 -5.64
CA TYR A 21 13.60 5.83 -5.57
C TYR A 21 13.19 6.52 -6.87
N TYR A 22 12.26 5.93 -7.62
CA TYR A 22 11.85 6.44 -8.95
C TYR A 22 10.51 7.17 -8.94
N GLY A 23 9.78 7.06 -7.84
CA GLY A 23 8.61 7.85 -7.61
C GLY A 23 7.57 7.17 -6.75
N SER A 24 6.75 8.02 -6.19
CA SER A 24 5.52 7.64 -5.55
C SER A 24 4.34 8.31 -6.22
N ASN A 25 3.17 7.70 -6.06
CA ASN A 25 1.93 8.36 -6.38
C ASN A 25 0.82 7.79 -5.50
N GLU A 26 -0.34 8.42 -5.56
CA GLU A 26 -1.59 7.81 -5.16
C GLU A 26 -2.46 7.48 -6.37
N ALA A 27 -3.27 6.44 -6.23
CA ALA A 27 -4.33 6.11 -7.14
C ALA A 27 -5.64 6.01 -6.36
N VAL A 28 -6.72 6.44 -7.00
CA VAL A 28 -8.08 6.34 -6.45
C VAL A 28 -8.86 5.39 -7.33
N THR A 29 -9.61 4.49 -6.72
CA THR A 29 -10.50 3.60 -7.48
C THR A 29 -11.53 4.39 -8.27
N GLY A 30 -11.68 4.04 -9.55
CA GLY A 30 -12.76 4.51 -10.40
C GLY A 30 -14.14 3.97 -9.99
N PRO A 31 -15.22 4.33 -10.71
CA PRO A 31 -16.58 3.88 -10.44
C PRO A 31 -16.77 2.36 -10.49
N ASP A 32 -15.95 1.67 -11.29
CA ASP A 32 -15.90 0.21 -11.41
C ASP A 32 -15.06 -0.46 -10.32
N GLY A 33 -14.53 0.32 -9.36
CA GLY A 33 -13.72 -0.17 -8.25
C GLY A 33 -12.28 -0.51 -8.61
N ARG A 34 -11.81 -0.16 -9.82
CA ARG A 34 -10.45 -0.47 -10.29
C ARG A 34 -9.53 0.75 -10.22
N PHE A 35 -8.24 0.50 -10.06
CA PHE A 35 -7.18 1.51 -10.22
C PHE A 35 -5.97 0.89 -10.90
N GLU A 36 -5.14 1.73 -11.54
CA GLU A 36 -3.95 1.28 -12.25
C GLU A 36 -2.70 1.86 -11.61
N ILE A 37 -1.67 1.02 -11.46
CA ILE A 37 -0.33 1.44 -11.08
C ILE A 37 0.52 1.44 -12.36
N PRO A 38 0.90 2.61 -12.91
CA PRO A 38 1.56 2.67 -14.21
C PRO A 38 2.89 1.92 -14.19
N ALA A 39 3.09 1.05 -15.19
CA ALA A 39 4.35 0.37 -15.45
C ALA A 39 5.40 1.37 -15.97
N ARG A 40 5.89 2.28 -15.11
CA ARG A 40 6.96 3.21 -15.51
C ARG A 40 8.20 2.39 -15.86
N ASN A 41 8.75 2.63 -17.05
CA ASN A 41 10.01 2.04 -17.45
C ASN A 41 11.13 2.71 -16.63
N LEU A 42 11.65 2.00 -15.64
CA LEU A 42 12.76 2.45 -14.82
C LEU A 42 14.04 2.22 -15.63
N TRP A 43 14.54 3.25 -16.33
CA TRP A 43 15.84 3.16 -16.96
C TRP A 43 16.89 3.08 -15.84
N ASN A 44 17.52 1.91 -15.71
CA ASN A 44 18.61 1.67 -14.78
C ASN A 44 19.73 0.96 -15.57
N PRO A 45 20.91 1.59 -15.74
CA PRO A 45 22.02 1.01 -16.49
C PRO A 45 22.64 -0.22 -15.80
N ILE A 46 22.29 -0.50 -14.55
CA ILE A 46 22.76 -1.61 -13.71
C ILE A 46 21.64 -2.67 -13.51
N ARG A 47 20.64 -2.74 -14.41
CA ARG A 47 19.49 -3.68 -14.32
C ARG A 47 19.86 -5.14 -14.01
N VAL A 48 21.04 -5.58 -14.44
CA VAL A 48 21.55 -6.94 -14.18
C VAL A 48 21.71 -7.24 -12.68
N PHE A 49 21.92 -6.21 -11.84
CA PHE A 49 22.16 -6.36 -10.40
C PHE A 49 21.06 -5.74 -9.52
N THR A 50 19.91 -5.37 -10.08
CA THR A 50 18.84 -4.68 -9.36
C THR A 50 17.46 -5.28 -9.61
N VAL A 51 16.63 -5.35 -8.58
CA VAL A 51 15.23 -5.79 -8.69
C VAL A 51 14.29 -4.61 -8.50
N VAL A 52 13.28 -4.48 -9.36
CA VAL A 52 12.20 -3.49 -9.20
C VAL A 52 11.25 -3.97 -8.11
N ARG A 53 10.99 -3.11 -7.13
CA ARG A 53 10.03 -3.32 -6.05
C ARG A 53 8.88 -2.34 -6.21
N VAL A 54 7.69 -2.83 -5.90
CA VAL A 54 6.50 -2.01 -5.68
C VAL A 54 6.10 -2.24 -4.24
N GLU A 55 5.87 -1.15 -3.53
CA GLU A 55 5.20 -1.17 -2.24
C GLU A 55 3.98 -0.30 -2.33
N PHE A 56 2.89 -0.73 -1.70
CA PHE A 56 1.67 0.06 -1.65
C PHE A 56 0.95 -0.10 -0.32
N THR A 57 0.19 0.91 0.05
CA THR A 57 -0.69 0.93 1.20
C THR A 57 -2.04 1.43 0.76
N ILE A 58 -3.10 0.80 1.25
CA ILE A 58 -4.47 1.10 0.85
C ILE A 58 -5.27 1.56 2.06
N VAL A 59 -6.05 2.63 1.86
CA VAL A 59 -6.98 3.15 2.87
C VAL A 59 -8.38 3.28 2.30
N LYS A 60 -9.33 3.05 3.19
CA LYS A 60 -10.76 3.27 2.98
C LYS A 60 -11.38 3.65 4.33
N PRO A 61 -12.02 4.82 4.47
CA PRO A 61 -12.69 5.21 5.71
C PRO A 61 -13.67 4.11 6.15
N ALA A 62 -13.76 3.86 7.46
CA ALA A 62 -14.49 2.75 8.09
C ALA A 62 -13.93 1.33 7.92
N TYR A 63 -12.75 1.14 7.33
CA TYR A 63 -12.14 -0.18 7.11
C TYR A 63 -10.79 -0.30 7.83
N GLY A 64 -10.42 -1.54 8.16
CA GLY A 64 -9.13 -1.88 8.75
C GLY A 64 -8.03 -2.13 7.71
N HIS A 65 -6.88 -2.66 8.15
CA HIS A 65 -5.75 -2.93 7.27
C HIS A 65 -6.11 -3.90 6.17
N ALA A 66 -5.59 -3.62 4.98
CA ALA A 66 -5.61 -4.58 3.90
C ALA A 66 -4.77 -5.81 4.27
N ARG A 67 -5.33 -6.99 4.04
CA ARG A 67 -4.67 -8.27 4.31
C ARG A 67 -4.93 -9.25 3.17
N TRP A 68 -3.98 -10.13 2.92
CA TRP A 68 -4.14 -11.21 1.94
C TRP A 68 -5.19 -12.19 2.42
N ARG A 69 -6.10 -12.56 1.52
CA ARG A 69 -7.05 -13.64 1.73
C ARG A 69 -6.43 -14.90 1.13
N VAL A 70 -5.73 -15.63 1.98
CA VAL A 70 -4.98 -16.85 1.61
C VAL A 70 -5.42 -18.03 2.46
N THR A 71 -5.39 -19.23 1.88
CA THR A 71 -5.47 -20.49 2.64
C THR A 71 -4.14 -20.77 3.33
N ALA A 72 -4.13 -21.68 4.32
CA ALA A 72 -2.88 -22.09 4.97
C ALA A 72 -1.87 -22.70 3.99
N GLU A 73 -2.34 -23.40 2.96
CA GLU A 73 -1.50 -23.96 1.90
C GLU A 73 -0.88 -22.85 1.03
N GLN A 74 -1.68 -21.84 0.65
CA GLN A 74 -1.18 -20.67 -0.09
C GLN A 74 -0.19 -19.86 0.73
N GLU A 75 -0.45 -19.68 2.04
CA GLU A 75 0.44 -18.95 2.94
C GLU A 75 1.83 -19.61 3.03
N GLU A 76 1.88 -20.94 3.19
CA GLU A 76 3.15 -21.67 3.20
C GLU A 76 3.87 -21.58 1.84
N ARG A 77 3.13 -21.76 0.73
CA ARG A 77 3.70 -21.69 -0.63
C ARG A 77 4.21 -20.31 -0.99
N TRP A 78 3.56 -19.24 -0.52
CA TRP A 78 3.85 -17.86 -0.90
C TRP A 78 4.70 -17.11 0.11
N ARG A 79 5.13 -17.79 1.18
CA ARG A 79 5.87 -17.21 2.31
C ARG A 79 7.10 -16.40 1.90
N ASP A 80 7.82 -16.87 0.89
CA ASP A 80 9.08 -16.26 0.43
C ASP A 80 8.91 -15.37 -0.82
N LEU A 81 7.68 -15.22 -1.32
CA LEU A 81 7.42 -14.38 -2.48
C LEU A 81 7.54 -12.90 -2.12
N THR A 82 8.16 -12.14 -3.01
CA THR A 82 8.16 -10.69 -2.97
C THR A 82 6.77 -10.18 -3.35
N LEU A 83 6.42 -8.95 -2.95
CA LEU A 83 5.11 -8.37 -3.29
C LEU A 83 4.82 -8.40 -4.80
N ALA A 84 5.83 -8.20 -5.64
CA ALA A 84 5.67 -8.25 -7.09
C ALA A 84 5.30 -9.67 -7.58
N GLU A 85 6.02 -10.69 -7.13
CA GLU A 85 5.76 -12.09 -7.49
C GLU A 85 4.41 -12.57 -6.92
N LEU A 86 4.03 -12.06 -5.75
CA LEU A 86 2.76 -12.34 -5.11
C LEU A 86 1.58 -11.77 -5.92
N LEU A 87 1.71 -10.55 -6.44
CA LEU A 87 0.70 -9.92 -7.31
C LEU A 87 0.55 -10.59 -8.68
N GLU A 88 1.54 -11.38 -9.10
CA GLU A 88 1.49 -12.18 -10.33
C GLU A 88 0.81 -13.54 -10.13
N GLN A 89 0.50 -13.93 -8.88
CA GLN A 89 -0.19 -15.18 -8.60
C GLN A 89 -1.66 -15.12 -9.05
N PRO A 90 -2.20 -16.19 -9.66
CA PRO A 90 -3.61 -16.26 -10.00
C PRO A 90 -4.49 -16.26 -8.74
N ASP A 91 -5.69 -15.68 -8.86
CA ASP A 91 -6.73 -15.65 -7.81
C ASP A 91 -6.32 -15.02 -6.48
N ILE A 92 -5.25 -14.21 -6.46
CA ILE A 92 -4.88 -13.47 -5.26
C ILE A 92 -5.91 -12.39 -4.94
N THR A 93 -6.43 -12.44 -3.72
CA THR A 93 -7.39 -11.46 -3.22
C THR A 93 -6.85 -10.79 -1.98
N MET A 94 -6.98 -9.47 -1.93
CA MET A 94 -6.73 -8.69 -0.73
C MET A 94 -8.06 -8.15 -0.22
N GLU A 95 -8.28 -8.27 1.08
CA GLU A 95 -9.50 -7.82 1.73
C GLU A 95 -9.19 -6.76 2.79
N MET A 96 -10.14 -5.84 2.98
CA MET A 96 -10.12 -4.91 4.09
C MET A 96 -11.35 -5.21 4.97
N PRO A 97 -11.18 -5.51 6.26
CA PRO A 97 -12.31 -5.77 7.14
C PRO A 97 -13.07 -4.48 7.43
N VAL A 98 -14.41 -4.53 7.40
CA VAL A 98 -15.26 -3.40 7.79
C VAL A 98 -15.20 -3.22 9.31
N LEU A 99 -14.83 -2.03 9.78
CA LEU A 99 -14.85 -1.67 11.19
C LEU A 99 -16.23 -1.09 11.53
N LYS A 100 -17.14 -1.95 11.98
CA LYS A 100 -18.57 -1.60 12.14
C LYS A 100 -18.82 -0.60 13.26
N THR A 101 -18.06 -0.65 14.35
CA THR A 101 -18.28 0.21 15.52
C THR A 101 -17.33 1.40 15.56
N ARG A 102 -17.78 2.47 16.21
CA ARG A 102 -16.96 3.67 16.43
C ARG A 102 -15.71 3.33 17.25
N GLU A 103 -15.84 2.50 18.28
CA GLU A 103 -14.72 2.10 19.13
C GLU A 103 -13.68 1.30 18.34
N ALA A 104 -14.10 0.40 17.44
CA ALA A 104 -13.17 -0.37 16.61
C ALA A 104 -12.39 0.53 15.64
N ARG A 105 -13.07 1.50 15.02
CA ARG A 105 -12.43 2.51 14.15
C ARG A 105 -11.46 3.40 14.92
N TRP A 106 -11.86 3.85 16.10
CA TRP A 106 -11.01 4.65 16.98
C TRP A 106 -9.75 3.87 17.38
N LYS A 107 -9.92 2.65 17.91
CA LYS A 107 -8.80 1.79 18.32
C LYS A 107 -7.87 1.49 17.15
N TYR A 108 -8.42 1.28 15.96
CA TYR A 108 -7.63 1.11 14.75
C TYR A 108 -6.79 2.35 14.46
N LEU A 109 -7.41 3.54 14.35
CA LEU A 109 -6.71 4.78 13.97
C LEU A 109 -5.76 5.35 15.03
N THR A 110 -5.92 4.98 16.30
CA THR A 110 -4.95 5.35 17.35
C THR A 110 -3.71 4.46 17.35
N ASN A 111 -3.83 3.21 16.89
CA ASN A 111 -2.71 2.28 16.79
C ASN A 111 -2.11 2.23 15.38
N TRP A 112 -2.81 2.80 14.39
CA TRP A 112 -2.34 2.89 13.02
C TRP A 112 -1.23 3.94 12.92
N MET A 113 -0.06 3.46 12.53
CA MET A 113 1.05 4.31 12.12
C MET A 113 1.10 4.27 10.60
N VAL A 114 1.01 5.44 9.95
CA VAL A 114 1.16 5.53 8.50
C VAL A 114 2.63 5.24 8.16
N HIS A 115 2.94 3.97 7.95
CA HIS A 115 4.22 3.53 7.40
C HIS A 115 4.20 3.73 5.89
N SER A 116 4.25 4.99 5.46
CA SER A 116 4.30 5.31 4.05
C SER A 116 5.75 5.44 3.61
N VAL A 117 6.19 4.58 2.70
CA VAL A 117 7.40 4.81 1.89
C VAL A 117 7.21 5.91 0.84
N VAL A 118 6.03 6.54 0.84
CA VAL A 118 5.66 7.68 0.01
C VAL A 118 5.64 8.97 0.84
N PRO A 119 6.35 10.04 0.42
CA PRO A 119 6.25 11.36 1.04
C PRO A 119 4.79 11.85 1.13
N LEU A 120 4.41 12.47 2.25
CA LEU A 120 3.02 12.84 2.53
C LEU A 120 2.47 13.82 1.49
N GLU A 121 3.31 14.70 0.97
CA GLU A 121 2.98 15.69 -0.05
C GLU A 121 2.57 15.05 -1.39
N ALA A 122 3.01 13.81 -1.63
CA ALA A 122 2.69 13.05 -2.84
C ALA A 122 1.42 12.19 -2.71
N ILE A 123 0.79 12.16 -1.53
CA ILE A 123 -0.42 11.37 -1.24
C ILE A 123 -1.55 12.20 -0.59
N PRO A 124 -1.93 13.35 -1.17
CA PRO A 124 -2.88 14.27 -0.54
C PRO A 124 -4.26 13.65 -0.31
N ARG A 125 -4.78 12.81 -1.21
CA ARG A 125 -6.09 12.15 -1.03
C ARG A 125 -6.05 11.02 -0.03
N PHE A 126 -4.90 10.34 0.11
CA PHE A 126 -4.71 9.36 1.18
C PHE A 126 -4.83 10.06 2.53
N ILE A 127 -4.12 11.19 2.69
CA ILE A 127 -4.13 11.99 3.91
C ILE A 127 -5.51 12.59 4.17
N GLU A 128 -6.20 13.06 3.14
CA GLU A 128 -7.59 13.53 3.24
C GLU A 128 -8.54 12.42 3.72
N ALA A 129 -8.43 11.21 3.16
CA ALA A 129 -9.28 10.09 3.54
C ALA A 129 -9.08 9.68 5.00
N GLU A 130 -7.82 9.60 5.45
CA GLU A 130 -7.47 9.36 6.85
C GLU A 130 -7.97 10.50 7.75
N ASN A 131 -7.72 11.75 7.38
CA ASN A 131 -8.12 12.92 8.17
C ASN A 131 -9.64 13.07 8.28
N THR A 132 -10.39 12.65 7.26
CA THR A 132 -11.86 12.61 7.31
C THR A 132 -12.36 11.65 8.39
N GLU A 133 -11.82 10.44 8.44
CA GLU A 133 -12.20 9.46 9.48
C GLU A 133 -11.70 9.92 10.87
N ARG A 134 -10.49 10.48 10.95
CA ARG A 134 -9.94 11.03 12.20
C ARG A 134 -10.80 12.17 12.75
N ALA A 135 -11.26 13.09 11.89
CA ALA A 135 -12.16 14.18 12.28
C ALA A 135 -13.50 13.64 12.81
N TYR A 136 -14.10 12.67 12.12
CA TYR A 136 -15.31 11.99 12.60
C TYR A 136 -15.12 11.35 13.98
N LEU A 137 -13.92 10.83 14.27
CA LEU A 137 -13.57 10.19 15.53
C LEU A 137 -13.07 11.14 16.62
N GLY A 138 -12.91 12.43 16.33
CA GLY A 138 -12.36 13.42 17.27
C GLY A 138 -10.84 13.28 17.51
N LEU A 139 -10.12 12.70 16.55
CA LEU A 139 -8.67 12.53 16.58
C LEU A 139 -7.96 13.71 15.90
N SER A 140 -6.71 13.98 16.32
CA SER A 140 -5.88 15.00 15.66
C SER A 140 -5.54 14.59 14.22
N PRO A 141 -5.54 15.50 13.24
CA PRO A 141 -5.21 15.18 11.86
C PRO A 141 -3.74 14.77 11.71
N LEU A 142 -3.47 13.95 10.69
CA LEU A 142 -2.13 13.70 10.16
C LEU A 142 -1.61 14.99 9.50
N ARG A 143 -0.32 15.26 9.70
CA ARG A 143 0.43 16.39 9.15
C ARG A 143 1.64 15.89 8.40
#